data_AF-A0A8H5BRX3-F1
#
_entry.id   AF-A0A8H5BRX3-F1
#
_cell.length_a   1.000
_cell.length_b   1.000
_cell.length_c   1.000
_cell.angle_alpha   90.00
_cell.angle_beta   90.00
_cell.angle_gamma   90.00
#
_symmetry.space_group_name_H-M   'P 1'
#
loop_
_entity.id
_entity.type
_entity.pdbx_description
1 polymer ?
#
loop_
_entity_poly.entity_id
_entity_poly.type
_entity_poly.pdbx_seq_one_letter_code
_entity_poly.pdbx_strand_id
1 'polypeptide(L)'
;MPLPQSVERWKAQVRDRIMSNLDDMLQDAAEAYQLKIAHNATAPTQLLYEYESQYNLEVKNLTNDAEEQVRLEIEKEERERQWASSQNWDNSGDVTQSLVEEQISILNNIRSPRSEVYSRASSRASTEPYAFTERSSSTVSTRTSFDGHYPKNEGYHTPPTQTGRVAYDTPYDDCHPLSSQESSPFFMPSQNTIAEEPLDSYYDMSPPSTRPLIAAEEPPVQAVKVLTEADREALARAERHERQQEEFRKRAQAILARKQKQRQQEKTEQWTDDAPQQQPWSPSASEVSENSPSDQDSASAVLKAEHPMNPQDITNLVLFHAQQWTWMLTLANIQWADLPWPLLSFSAPRRVEDLTLGAVAEYVVAPVQVRNGAGKALDADVDHTDRAAVKDRLKDLLRRWNPDRFEIKYLSRVADEHEREMVREGSATVARILNDLLTKWNDL
;
A
#
# COMPACT_ATOMS: atom_id res chain seq x y z
N MET A 1 -15.48 37.37 13.04
CA MET A 1 -16.56 37.41 12.02
C MET A 1 -17.23 36.04 12.03
N PRO A 2 -18.48 35.90 12.50
CA PRO A 2 -19.21 34.64 12.40
C PRO A 2 -19.33 34.25 10.92
N LEU A 3 -19.12 32.98 10.58
CA LEU A 3 -19.39 32.48 9.25
C LEU A 3 -20.85 32.80 8.88
N PRO A 4 -21.12 33.24 7.64
CA PRO A 4 -22.48 33.54 7.24
C PRO A 4 -23.29 32.24 7.36
N GLN A 5 -24.33 32.25 8.21
CA GLN A 5 -25.22 31.12 8.50
C GLN A 5 -25.80 30.45 7.23
N SER A 6 -25.66 31.08 6.06
CA SER A 6 -26.03 30.54 4.76
C SER A 6 -25.14 29.37 4.30
N VAL A 7 -23.86 29.31 4.66
CA VAL A 7 -22.93 28.26 4.19
C VAL A 7 -23.27 26.92 4.83
N GLU A 8 -23.44 26.91 6.16
CA GLU A 8 -23.74 25.69 6.90
C GLU A 8 -25.11 25.11 6.51
N ARG A 9 -26.11 25.99 6.30
CA ARG A 9 -27.42 25.59 5.80
C ARG A 9 -27.36 24.94 4.42
N TRP A 10 -26.56 25.51 3.51
CA TRP A 10 -26.36 24.94 2.18
C TRP A 10 -25.65 23.58 2.25
N LYS A 11 -24.58 23.45 3.05
CA LYS A 11 -23.88 22.16 3.25
C LYS A 11 -24.81 21.09 3.81
N ALA A 12 -25.66 21.45 4.77
CA ALA A 12 -26.68 20.56 5.31
C ALA A 12 -27.66 20.13 4.22
N GLN A 13 -28.18 21.08 3.42
CA GLN A 13 -29.12 20.77 2.33
C GLN A 13 -28.51 19.83 1.27
N VAL A 14 -27.25 20.02 0.89
CA VAL A 14 -26.56 19.12 -0.05
C VAL A 14 -26.42 17.72 0.53
N ARG A 15 -26.01 17.62 1.81
CA ARG A 15 -25.92 16.35 2.52
C ARG A 15 -27.28 15.64 2.57
N ASP A 16 -28.33 16.35 2.98
CA ASP A 16 -29.68 15.80 3.11
C ASP A 16 -30.20 15.28 1.77
N ARG A 17 -29.93 16.00 0.67
CA ARG A 17 -30.30 15.57 -0.68
C ARG A 17 -29.58 14.28 -1.10
N ILE A 18 -28.28 14.20 -0.87
CA ILE A 18 -27.48 13.02 -1.25
C ILE A 18 -27.84 11.81 -0.37
N MET A 19 -28.04 12.03 0.93
CA MET A 19 -28.46 10.97 1.86
C MET A 19 -29.87 10.47 1.57
N SER A 20 -30.80 11.35 1.17
CA SER A 20 -32.12 10.92 0.70
C SER A 20 -32.03 10.04 -0.55
N ASN A 21 -31.12 10.34 -1.48
CA ASN A 21 -30.90 9.49 -2.66
C ASN A 21 -30.24 8.15 -2.29
N LEU A 22 -29.33 8.16 -1.31
CA LEU A 22 -28.75 6.93 -0.74
C LEU A 22 -29.85 6.05 -0.13
N ASP A 23 -30.77 6.63 0.64
CA ASP A 23 -31.89 5.88 1.24
C ASP A 23 -32.74 5.18 0.17
N ASP A 24 -33.04 5.86 -0.94
CA ASP A 24 -33.75 5.27 -2.09
C ASP A 24 -32.97 4.09 -2.69
N MET A 25 -31.65 4.24 -2.92
CA MET A 25 -30.82 3.16 -3.47
C MET A 25 -30.67 1.99 -2.50
N LEU A 26 -30.59 2.25 -1.19
CA LEU A 26 -30.53 1.20 -0.16
C LEU A 26 -31.84 0.42 -0.09
N GLN A 27 -32.98 1.10 -0.27
CA GLN A 27 -34.29 0.46 -0.36
C GLN A 27 -34.35 -0.45 -1.60
N ASP A 28 -33.94 0.03 -2.78
CA ASP A 28 -33.88 -0.75 -4.01
C ASP A 28 -32.98 -2.00 -3.86
N ALA A 29 -31.81 -1.85 -3.25
CA ALA A 29 -30.89 -2.95 -2.99
C ALA A 29 -31.49 -3.99 -2.02
N ALA A 30 -32.21 -3.52 -1.00
CA ALA A 30 -32.90 -4.39 -0.04
C ALA A 30 -34.03 -5.18 -0.72
N GLU A 31 -34.83 -4.54 -1.57
CA GLU A 31 -35.89 -5.19 -2.35
C GLU A 31 -35.31 -6.22 -3.33
N ALA A 32 -34.23 -5.89 -4.02
CA ALA A 32 -33.52 -6.81 -4.91
C ALA A 32 -32.99 -8.04 -4.15
N TYR A 33 -32.42 -7.84 -2.96
CA TYR A 33 -32.00 -8.94 -2.08
C TYR A 33 -33.17 -9.81 -1.64
N GLN A 34 -34.28 -9.21 -1.18
CA GLN A 34 -35.47 -9.95 -0.78
C GLN A 34 -36.06 -10.77 -1.92
N LEU A 35 -36.08 -10.24 -3.15
CA LEU A 35 -36.51 -10.97 -4.34
C LEU A 35 -35.60 -12.17 -4.63
N LYS A 36 -34.27 -12.01 -4.50
CA LYS A 36 -33.31 -13.12 -4.66
C LYS A 36 -33.54 -14.22 -3.62
N ILE A 37 -33.78 -13.85 -2.35
CA ILE A 37 -34.08 -14.81 -1.29
C ILE A 37 -35.42 -15.52 -1.52
N ALA A 38 -36.46 -14.78 -1.90
CA ALA A 38 -37.79 -15.34 -2.16
C ALA A 38 -37.79 -16.31 -3.36
N HIS A 39 -37.07 -15.97 -4.44
CA HIS A 39 -36.92 -16.82 -5.61
C HIS A 39 -36.13 -18.10 -5.31
N ASN A 40 -35.22 -18.05 -4.33
CA ASN A 40 -34.31 -19.13 -3.98
C ASN A 40 -34.59 -19.70 -2.58
N ALA A 41 -35.85 -19.71 -2.13
CA ALA A 41 -36.22 -20.11 -0.77
C ALA A 41 -35.81 -21.56 -0.41
N THR A 42 -35.67 -22.45 -1.39
CA THR A 42 -35.23 -23.84 -1.20
C THR A 42 -33.74 -24.06 -1.50
N ALA A 43 -32.97 -23.00 -1.74
CA ALA A 43 -31.57 -23.12 -2.07
C ALA A 43 -30.72 -23.63 -0.87
N PRO A 44 -29.57 -24.26 -1.15
CA PRO A 44 -28.61 -24.62 -0.11
C PRO A 44 -28.18 -23.40 0.70
N THR A 45 -27.95 -23.59 2.01
CA THR A 45 -27.57 -22.52 2.95
C THR A 45 -26.35 -21.71 2.48
N GLN A 46 -25.39 -22.34 1.80
CA GLN A 46 -24.22 -21.68 1.24
C GLN A 46 -24.58 -20.58 0.24
N LEU A 47 -25.58 -20.81 -0.61
CA LEU A 47 -26.03 -19.82 -1.59
C LEU A 47 -26.73 -18.64 -0.92
N LEU A 48 -27.47 -18.88 0.17
CA LEU A 48 -28.11 -17.82 0.95
C LEU A 48 -27.07 -16.91 1.62
N TYR A 49 -26.00 -17.49 2.18
CA TYR A 49 -24.86 -16.72 2.70
C TYR A 49 -24.18 -15.89 1.61
N GLU A 50 -24.06 -16.43 0.39
CA GLU A 50 -23.50 -15.67 -0.72
C GLU A 50 -24.35 -14.45 -1.07
N TYR A 51 -25.68 -14.59 -1.15
CA TYR A 51 -26.58 -13.45 -1.38
C TYR A 51 -26.52 -12.41 -0.27
N GLU A 52 -26.42 -12.83 0.99
CA GLU A 52 -26.26 -11.91 2.12
C GLU A 52 -24.92 -11.16 2.04
N SER A 53 -23.83 -11.85 1.72
CA SER A 53 -22.51 -11.25 1.51
C SER A 53 -22.52 -10.22 0.38
N GLN A 54 -23.16 -10.55 -0.76
CA GLN A 54 -23.31 -9.64 -1.89
C GLN A 54 -24.12 -8.39 -1.51
N TYR A 55 -25.24 -8.54 -0.83
CA TYR A 55 -26.06 -7.42 -0.35
C TYR A 55 -25.27 -6.50 0.59
N ASN A 56 -24.55 -7.08 1.56
CA ASN A 56 -23.71 -6.31 2.49
C ASN A 56 -22.60 -5.53 1.77
N LEU A 57 -21.99 -6.13 0.74
CA LEU A 57 -20.99 -5.47 -0.09
C LEU A 57 -21.60 -4.30 -0.88
N GLU A 58 -22.77 -4.49 -1.46
CA GLU A 58 -23.50 -3.47 -2.23
C GLU A 58 -23.89 -2.27 -1.35
N VAL A 59 -24.48 -2.51 -0.18
CA VAL A 59 -24.81 -1.47 0.81
C VAL A 59 -23.57 -0.66 1.20
N LYS A 60 -22.45 -1.35 1.44
CA LYS A 60 -21.17 -0.70 1.77
C LYS A 60 -20.67 0.18 0.63
N ASN A 61 -20.75 -0.28 -0.61
CA ASN A 61 -20.33 0.49 -1.79
C ASN A 61 -21.20 1.74 -1.97
N LEU A 62 -22.53 1.59 -1.92
CA LEU A 62 -23.48 2.70 -2.01
C LEU A 62 -23.22 3.77 -0.94
N THR A 63 -22.97 3.35 0.30
CA THR A 63 -22.65 4.26 1.40
C THR A 63 -21.36 5.04 1.14
N ASN A 64 -20.29 4.37 0.71
CA ASN A 64 -19.01 5.02 0.39
C ASN A 64 -19.15 6.01 -0.77
N ASP A 65 -19.89 5.65 -1.81
CA ASP A 65 -20.10 6.50 -3.00
C ASP A 65 -20.89 7.76 -2.62
N ALA A 66 -21.91 7.64 -1.78
CA ALA A 66 -22.68 8.78 -1.28
C ALA A 66 -21.82 9.71 -0.40
N GLU A 67 -20.98 9.17 0.49
CA GLU A 67 -20.04 9.96 1.28
C GLU A 67 -19.03 10.71 0.41
N GLU A 68 -18.49 10.03 -0.61
CA GLU A 68 -17.57 10.65 -1.57
C GLU A 68 -18.27 11.77 -2.37
N GLN A 69 -19.51 11.55 -2.79
CA GLN A 69 -20.28 12.55 -3.52
C GLN A 69 -20.55 13.80 -2.65
N VAL A 70 -20.91 13.62 -1.36
CA VAL A 70 -21.05 14.74 -0.42
C VAL A 70 -19.75 15.52 -0.31
N ARG A 71 -18.62 14.82 -0.19
CA ARG A 71 -17.30 15.44 -0.09
C ARG A 71 -16.97 16.26 -1.35
N LEU A 72 -17.12 15.66 -2.54
CA LEU A 72 -16.80 16.30 -3.80
C LEU A 72 -17.68 17.53 -4.07
N GLU A 73 -18.98 17.46 -3.76
CA GLU A 73 -19.90 18.56 -4.00
C GLU A 73 -19.63 19.75 -3.05
N ILE A 74 -19.28 19.46 -1.78
CA ILE A 74 -18.83 20.48 -0.83
C ILE A 74 -17.52 21.13 -1.31
N GLU A 75 -16.54 20.33 -1.71
CA GLU A 75 -15.24 20.84 -2.15
C GLU A 75 -15.35 21.69 -3.42
N LYS A 76 -16.19 21.27 -4.37
CA LYS A 76 -16.45 22.00 -5.61
C LYS A 76 -17.02 23.39 -5.34
N GLU A 77 -18.06 23.49 -4.52
CA GLU A 77 -18.63 24.80 -4.13
C GLU A 77 -17.63 25.64 -3.35
N GLU A 78 -16.86 25.05 -2.43
CA GLU A 78 -15.82 25.79 -1.70
C GLU A 78 -14.79 26.38 -2.66
N ARG A 79 -14.40 25.63 -3.70
CA ARG A 79 -13.51 26.10 -4.76
C ARG A 79 -14.14 27.22 -5.59
N GLU A 80 -15.41 27.08 -5.98
CA GLU A 80 -16.15 28.11 -6.73
C GLU A 80 -16.30 29.40 -5.90
N ARG A 81 -16.55 29.29 -4.59
CA ARG A 81 -16.60 30.44 -3.68
C ARG A 81 -15.23 31.05 -3.44
N GLN A 82 -14.19 30.24 -3.30
CA GLN A 82 -12.82 30.73 -3.25
C GLN A 82 -12.53 31.53 -4.52
N TRP A 83 -12.84 30.98 -5.68
CA TRP A 83 -12.70 31.67 -6.97
C TRP A 83 -13.48 32.98 -7.01
N ALA A 84 -14.76 32.99 -6.61
CA ALA A 84 -15.59 34.19 -6.58
C ALA A 84 -15.10 35.24 -5.57
N SER A 85 -14.59 34.80 -4.41
CA SER A 85 -14.02 35.69 -3.39
C SER A 85 -12.66 36.25 -3.81
N SER A 86 -11.84 35.43 -4.48
CA SER A 86 -10.60 35.84 -5.09
C SER A 86 -10.88 36.84 -6.21
N GLN A 87 -11.94 36.67 -7.00
CA GLN A 87 -12.32 37.59 -8.09
C GLN A 87 -12.60 39.04 -7.66
N ASN A 88 -12.59 39.35 -6.36
CA ASN A 88 -12.50 40.71 -5.81
C ASN A 88 -11.09 41.35 -5.96
N TRP A 89 -10.30 40.93 -6.96
CA TRP A 89 -9.02 41.54 -7.34
C TRP A 89 -9.17 42.96 -7.91
N ASP A 90 -10.40 43.40 -8.23
CA ASP A 90 -10.63 44.63 -9.02
C ASP A 90 -10.69 45.94 -8.21
N ASN A 91 -10.33 45.93 -6.93
CA ASN A 91 -10.23 47.15 -6.11
C ASN A 91 -8.86 47.42 -5.49
N SER A 92 -7.87 46.55 -5.72
CA SER A 92 -6.48 46.95 -5.60
C SER A 92 -6.08 47.38 -7.00
N GLY A 93 -5.96 48.67 -7.27
CA GLY A 93 -5.57 49.27 -8.57
C GLY A 93 -4.15 48.92 -9.03
N ASP A 94 -3.72 47.70 -8.75
CA ASP A 94 -2.45 47.11 -9.08
C ASP A 94 -2.75 45.76 -9.75
N VAL A 95 -3.31 45.84 -10.96
CA VAL A 95 -3.15 44.76 -11.93
C VAL A 95 -1.66 44.56 -12.03
N THR A 96 -1.15 43.52 -11.35
CA THR A 96 0.29 43.33 -11.22
C THR A 96 0.88 43.35 -12.62
N GLN A 97 1.92 44.16 -12.81
CA GLN A 97 2.60 44.35 -14.09
C GLN A 97 2.96 43.01 -14.76
N SER A 98 3.14 41.96 -13.94
CA SER A 98 3.25 40.55 -14.31
C SER A 98 2.11 40.00 -15.18
N LEU A 99 0.84 40.30 -14.88
CA LEU A 99 -0.29 39.79 -15.65
C LEU A 99 -0.38 40.47 -17.03
N VAL A 100 -0.04 41.76 -17.08
CA VAL A 100 0.07 42.52 -18.33
C VAL A 100 1.22 41.99 -19.18
N GLU A 101 2.38 41.69 -18.59
CA GLU A 101 3.51 41.08 -19.28
C GLU A 101 3.21 39.66 -19.81
N GLU A 102 2.44 38.87 -19.07
CA GLU A 102 1.99 37.54 -19.51
C GLU A 102 1.03 37.65 -20.71
N GLN A 103 0.05 38.56 -20.65
CA GLN A 103 -0.86 38.81 -21.78
C GLN A 103 -0.12 39.31 -23.02
N ILE A 104 0.85 40.21 -22.86
CA ILE A 104 1.72 40.69 -23.95
C ILE A 104 2.53 39.53 -24.54
N SER A 105 3.06 38.63 -23.69
CA SER A 105 3.82 37.45 -24.15
C SER A 105 2.95 36.49 -24.96
N ILE A 106 1.71 36.22 -24.51
CA ILE A 106 0.77 35.36 -25.25
C ILE A 106 0.40 35.98 -26.60
N LEU A 107 0.10 37.29 -26.62
CA LEU A 107 -0.20 38.00 -27.86
C LEU A 107 1.00 38.01 -28.82
N ASN A 108 2.22 38.17 -28.31
CA ASN A 108 3.43 38.07 -29.13
C ASN A 108 3.64 36.65 -29.68
N ASN A 109 3.33 35.60 -28.90
CA ASN A 109 3.43 34.22 -29.38
C ASN A 109 2.41 33.88 -30.47
N ILE A 110 1.20 34.46 -30.41
CA ILE A 110 0.18 34.31 -31.45
C ILE A 110 0.50 35.15 -32.68
N ARG A 111 1.06 36.36 -32.47
CA ARG A 111 1.37 37.30 -33.55
C ARG A 111 2.69 37.00 -34.24
N SER A 112 3.59 36.24 -33.61
CA SER A 112 4.79 35.73 -34.26
C SER A 112 4.35 34.72 -35.32
N PRO A 113 4.45 35.04 -36.62
CA PRO A 113 4.05 34.09 -37.66
C PRO A 113 4.92 32.85 -37.49
N ARG A 114 4.25 31.70 -37.35
CA ARG A 114 4.81 30.35 -37.21
C ARG A 114 5.68 30.01 -38.44
N SER A 115 6.86 30.62 -38.51
CA SER A 115 7.75 30.73 -39.68
C SER A 115 8.71 29.55 -39.82
N GLU A 116 8.80 28.64 -38.84
CA GLU A 116 9.88 27.65 -38.81
C GLU A 116 9.54 26.25 -39.33
N VAL A 117 8.36 26.01 -39.90
CA VAL A 117 7.99 24.64 -40.37
C VAL A 117 8.38 24.36 -41.82
N TYR A 118 8.87 25.33 -42.61
CA TYR A 118 9.18 25.10 -44.03
C TYR A 118 10.66 24.85 -44.38
N SER A 119 11.60 24.85 -43.43
CA SER A 119 13.04 24.72 -43.76
C SER A 119 13.67 23.34 -43.54
N ARG A 120 12.93 22.29 -43.19
CA ARG A 120 13.52 20.96 -42.92
C ARG A 120 13.06 19.81 -43.84
N ALA A 121 12.37 20.09 -44.94
CA ALA A 121 11.99 19.10 -45.93
C ALA A 121 12.68 19.35 -47.28
N SER A 122 14.02 19.34 -47.31
CA SER A 122 14.78 19.25 -48.56
C SER A 122 16.07 18.50 -48.30
N SER A 123 15.98 17.16 -48.25
CA SER A 123 17.06 16.18 -48.53
C SER A 123 16.66 14.78 -48.05
N ARG A 124 15.79 14.09 -48.79
CA ARG A 124 15.92 12.64 -49.02
C ARG A 124 14.98 12.20 -50.12
N ALA A 125 15.56 12.07 -51.30
CA ALA A 125 14.97 11.38 -52.42
C ALA A 125 15.08 9.85 -52.23
N SER A 126 14.15 9.16 -52.91
CA SER A 126 14.27 7.80 -53.43
C SER A 126 13.81 6.64 -52.52
N THR A 127 12.59 6.14 -52.74
CA THR A 127 12.31 5.00 -53.65
C THR A 127 11.04 4.23 -53.22
N GLU A 128 10.06 4.21 -54.13
CA GLU A 128 9.02 3.20 -54.39
C GLU A 128 7.73 3.08 -53.52
N PRO A 129 6.61 2.64 -54.14
CA PRO A 129 5.26 3.00 -53.74
C PRO A 129 4.46 1.80 -53.17
N TYR A 130 3.56 2.06 -52.23
CA TYR A 130 2.44 1.15 -51.99
C TYR A 130 1.15 1.93 -51.79
N ALA A 131 0.14 1.54 -52.55
CA ALA A 131 -1.17 2.15 -52.63
C ALA A 131 -1.93 1.99 -51.30
N PHE A 132 -2.43 3.11 -50.77
CA PHE A 132 -3.39 3.14 -49.68
C PHE A 132 -4.72 3.69 -50.20
N THR A 133 -5.73 2.83 -50.18
CA THR A 133 -7.12 3.14 -50.53
C THR A 133 -7.77 4.00 -49.46
N GLU A 134 -8.51 4.98 -49.94
CA GLU A 134 -9.36 5.93 -49.23
C GLU A 134 -10.38 5.25 -48.29
N ARG A 135 -10.60 5.83 -47.09
CA ARG A 135 -11.98 6.16 -46.67
C ARG A 135 -12.07 7.18 -45.52
N SER A 136 -12.44 8.38 -45.94
CA SER A 136 -13.36 9.38 -45.37
C SER A 136 -13.91 9.20 -43.94
N SER A 137 -13.56 10.19 -43.09
CA SER A 137 -14.45 11.21 -42.52
C SER A 137 -15.94 10.92 -42.32
N SER A 138 -16.44 11.14 -41.09
CA SER A 138 -17.73 11.79 -40.78
C SER A 138 -17.83 12.04 -39.26
N THR A 139 -17.70 13.28 -38.80
CA THR A 139 -18.78 14.24 -38.46
C THR A 139 -19.60 13.87 -37.22
N VAL A 140 -19.36 14.67 -36.18
CA VAL A 140 -20.18 14.90 -35.00
C VAL A 140 -21.60 15.33 -35.38
N SER A 141 -22.60 14.75 -34.72
CA SER A 141 -23.95 15.32 -34.64
C SER A 141 -24.56 15.04 -33.26
N THR A 142 -24.82 16.14 -32.56
CA THR A 142 -25.73 16.29 -31.44
C THR A 142 -27.17 16.16 -31.92
N ARG A 143 -28.01 15.34 -31.25
CA ARG A 143 -29.43 15.66 -30.97
C ARG A 143 -30.17 14.62 -30.11
N THR A 144 -30.72 15.12 -29.01
CA THR A 144 -32.10 14.99 -28.50
C THR A 144 -32.83 13.63 -28.53
N SER A 145 -33.22 13.19 -27.33
CA SER A 145 -34.58 12.80 -26.89
C SER A 145 -35.42 11.96 -27.87
N PHE A 146 -35.63 10.69 -27.53
CA PHE A 146 -36.79 9.93 -27.97
C PHE A 146 -37.18 8.87 -26.93
N ASP A 147 -38.48 8.87 -26.66
CA ASP A 147 -39.26 8.03 -25.76
C ASP A 147 -39.63 6.71 -26.46
N GLY A 148 -39.95 5.66 -25.70
CA GLY A 148 -40.73 4.53 -26.23
C GLY A 148 -40.06 3.14 -26.30
N HIS A 149 -40.53 2.29 -25.39
CA HIS A 149 -40.97 0.90 -25.61
C HIS A 149 -39.98 -0.14 -26.17
N TYR A 150 -39.51 -1.02 -25.28
CA TYR A 150 -38.98 -2.34 -25.62
C TYR A 150 -40.13 -3.36 -25.75
N PRO A 151 -40.27 -4.08 -26.89
CA PRO A 151 -41.08 -5.29 -26.94
C PRO A 151 -40.29 -6.52 -26.46
N LYS A 152 -41.04 -7.45 -25.88
CA LYS A 152 -40.66 -8.79 -25.43
C LYS A 152 -39.81 -9.54 -26.46
N ASN A 153 -38.65 -10.05 -26.03
CA ASN A 153 -37.90 -11.07 -26.77
C ASN A 153 -38.35 -12.46 -26.30
N GLU A 154 -39.03 -13.16 -27.21
CA GLU A 154 -39.31 -14.59 -27.12
C GLU A 154 -38.10 -15.41 -27.54
N GLY A 155 -37.91 -16.52 -26.82
CA GLY A 155 -37.21 -17.76 -27.15
C GLY A 155 -36.19 -17.79 -28.29
N TYR A 156 -34.92 -17.99 -27.93
CA TYR A 156 -33.98 -18.70 -28.79
C TYR A 156 -33.53 -20.01 -28.15
N HIS A 157 -33.77 -21.06 -28.93
CA HIS A 157 -33.41 -22.44 -28.73
C HIS A 157 -31.89 -22.61 -28.60
N THR A 158 -31.48 -23.43 -27.62
CA THR A 158 -30.18 -24.08 -27.56
C THR A 158 -30.02 -25.13 -28.67
N PRO A 159 -28.89 -25.18 -29.39
CA PRO A 159 -28.45 -26.39 -30.08
C PRO A 159 -27.40 -27.17 -29.26
N PRO A 160 -27.30 -28.49 -29.46
CA PRO A 160 -26.61 -29.39 -28.55
C PRO A 160 -25.10 -29.52 -28.83
N THR A 161 -24.43 -29.90 -27.74
CA THR A 161 -23.06 -30.38 -27.58
C THR A 161 -22.59 -31.30 -28.72
N GLN A 162 -21.45 -30.97 -29.32
CA GLN A 162 -20.70 -31.91 -30.16
C GLN A 162 -19.26 -32.02 -29.65
N THR A 163 -18.99 -33.16 -29.05
CA THR A 163 -17.68 -33.67 -28.64
C THR A 163 -16.80 -33.89 -29.87
N GLY A 164 -15.62 -33.27 -29.90
CA GLY A 164 -14.62 -33.47 -30.94
C GLY A 164 -13.20 -33.37 -30.38
N ARG A 165 -12.67 -34.52 -29.93
CA ARG A 165 -11.23 -34.76 -29.73
C ARG A 165 -10.52 -34.59 -31.08
N VAL A 166 -9.49 -33.76 -31.15
CA VAL A 166 -8.42 -33.89 -32.14
C VAL A 166 -7.09 -33.76 -31.41
N ALA A 167 -6.36 -34.87 -31.40
CA ALA A 167 -4.99 -34.98 -30.94
C ALA A 167 -4.05 -34.37 -31.98
N TYR A 168 -3.07 -33.58 -31.54
CA TYR A 168 -1.89 -33.28 -32.33
C TYR A 168 -0.71 -33.99 -31.69
N ASP A 169 -0.30 -35.07 -32.33
CA ASP A 169 1.02 -35.68 -32.16
C ASP A 169 2.07 -34.76 -32.78
N THR A 170 3.04 -34.33 -31.97
CA THR A 170 4.32 -33.78 -32.45
C THR A 170 5.43 -34.70 -31.98
N PRO A 171 6.23 -35.30 -32.88
CA PRO A 171 7.40 -36.08 -32.50
C PRO A 171 8.63 -35.16 -32.50
N TYR A 172 9.33 -35.08 -31.37
CA TYR A 172 10.71 -34.62 -31.32
C TYR A 172 11.46 -35.46 -30.29
N ASP A 173 12.02 -36.56 -30.76
CA ASP A 173 13.18 -37.25 -30.19
C ASP A 173 14.18 -37.37 -31.34
N ASP A 174 15.37 -36.78 -31.23
CA ASP A 174 16.50 -37.49 -30.67
C ASP A 174 17.84 -36.73 -30.83
N CYS A 175 18.60 -36.75 -29.73
CA CYS A 175 20.05 -36.85 -29.58
C CYS A 175 21.02 -36.04 -30.47
N HIS A 176 21.90 -35.25 -29.82
CA HIS A 176 23.32 -35.62 -29.61
C HIS A 176 24.05 -34.66 -28.65
N PRO A 177 24.98 -35.14 -27.79
CA PRO A 177 25.83 -34.32 -26.94
C PRO A 177 27.27 -34.24 -27.47
N LEU A 178 27.86 -33.04 -27.53
CA LEU A 178 29.31 -32.79 -27.66
C LEU A 178 29.60 -31.50 -26.88
N SER A 179 30.27 -31.57 -25.73
CA SER A 179 31.74 -31.59 -25.57
C SER A 179 32.42 -30.34 -26.12
N SER A 180 32.81 -29.43 -25.22
CA SER A 180 34.06 -28.65 -25.16
C SER A 180 33.87 -27.65 -24.00
N GLN A 181 34.55 -27.76 -22.86
CA GLN A 181 35.97 -27.48 -22.66
C GLN A 181 36.31 -26.07 -23.15
N GLU A 182 36.14 -25.07 -22.29
CA GLU A 182 36.96 -23.86 -22.34
C GLU A 182 37.16 -23.27 -20.95
N SER A 183 38.39 -22.80 -20.78
CA SER A 183 39.10 -22.59 -19.55
C SER A 183 39.24 -21.10 -19.28
N SER A 184 39.48 -20.75 -18.01
CA SER A 184 40.07 -19.49 -17.50
C SER A 184 39.11 -18.42 -16.96
N PRO A 185 39.60 -17.50 -16.11
CA PRO A 185 40.50 -17.75 -14.99
C PRO A 185 39.94 -17.19 -13.67
N PHE A 186 40.40 -17.84 -12.62
CA PHE A 186 40.29 -17.45 -11.22
C PHE A 186 41.02 -16.10 -11.01
N PHE A 187 40.27 -15.03 -10.73
CA PHE A 187 40.83 -13.73 -10.35
C PHE A 187 40.65 -13.57 -8.83
N MET A 188 41.73 -13.79 -8.07
CA MET A 188 41.78 -13.41 -6.66
C MET A 188 42.22 -11.95 -6.57
N PRO A 189 41.51 -11.10 -5.80
CA PRO A 189 42.11 -9.87 -5.31
C PRO A 189 42.91 -10.16 -4.04
N SER A 190 44.13 -9.64 -4.09
CA SER A 190 45.19 -9.69 -3.10
C SER A 190 44.76 -9.27 -1.69
N GLN A 191 45.40 -9.93 -0.73
CA GLN A 191 45.48 -9.49 0.66
C GLN A 191 46.06 -8.08 0.73
N ASN A 192 45.31 -7.14 1.29
CA ASN A 192 45.83 -5.85 1.70
C ASN A 192 46.18 -5.95 3.19
N THR A 193 47.45 -6.25 3.43
CA THR A 193 48.12 -6.10 4.73
C THR A 193 48.22 -4.61 5.03
N ILE A 194 47.34 -4.08 5.88
CA ILE A 194 47.52 -2.77 6.49
C ILE A 194 48.12 -3.01 7.87
N ALA A 195 49.29 -2.42 8.04
CA ALA A 195 50.13 -2.48 9.23
C ALA A 195 49.38 -2.01 10.47
N GLU A 196 49.57 -2.74 11.56
CA GLU A 196 49.34 -2.25 12.91
C GLU A 196 50.32 -1.09 13.19
N GLU A 197 49.79 0.11 13.41
CA GLU A 197 50.53 1.16 14.12
C GLU A 197 50.14 1.13 15.61
N PRO A 198 51.13 1.09 16.52
CA PRO A 198 50.89 1.23 17.95
C PRO A 198 50.80 2.73 18.28
N LEU A 199 49.62 3.20 18.69
CA LEU A 199 49.51 4.52 19.30
C LEU A 199 49.99 4.45 20.75
N ASP A 200 51.26 4.80 20.91
CA ASP A 200 51.89 5.16 22.17
C ASP A 200 51.11 6.27 22.87
N SER A 201 50.80 6.03 24.14
CA SER A 201 50.33 7.05 25.07
C SER A 201 51.44 8.06 25.32
N TYR A 202 51.29 9.29 24.82
CA TYR A 202 52.09 10.41 25.29
C TYR A 202 51.20 11.39 26.06
N TYR A 203 51.41 11.39 27.38
CA TYR A 203 50.99 12.47 28.27
C TYR A 203 51.76 13.73 27.89
N ASP A 204 51.10 14.69 27.25
CA ASP A 204 51.61 16.06 27.16
C ASP A 204 50.93 16.91 28.25
N MET A 205 51.68 17.08 29.34
CA MET A 205 51.40 18.01 30.42
C MET A 205 51.87 19.40 29.99
N SER A 206 50.97 20.17 29.38
CA SER A 206 51.18 21.60 29.14
C SER A 206 50.54 22.48 30.23
N PRO A 207 51.20 23.61 30.60
CA PRO A 207 50.99 24.35 31.85
C PRO A 207 49.74 25.26 31.85
N PRO A 208 49.31 25.76 33.04
CA PRO A 208 48.11 26.58 33.16
C PRO A 208 48.31 27.95 32.50
N SER A 209 47.65 28.15 31.36
CA SER A 209 47.60 29.44 30.70
C SER A 209 46.59 30.36 31.40
N THR A 210 47.11 31.50 31.81
CA THR A 210 46.47 32.62 32.51
C THR A 210 45.16 33.05 31.83
N ARG A 211 44.06 33.02 32.60
CA ARG A 211 42.77 33.62 32.24
C ARG A 211 42.94 35.12 31.96
N PRO A 212 42.63 35.61 30.74
CA PRO A 212 42.37 37.03 30.54
C PRO A 212 41.01 37.35 31.16
N LEU A 213 40.94 38.41 31.96
CA LEU A 213 39.69 39.06 32.35
C LEU A 213 39.03 39.61 31.08
N ILE A 214 38.16 38.81 30.47
CA ILE A 214 37.30 39.24 29.36
C ILE A 214 36.23 40.15 29.96
N ALA A 215 36.22 41.37 29.46
CA ALA A 215 35.20 42.37 29.71
C ALA A 215 33.80 41.80 29.48
N ALA A 216 32.83 42.25 30.26
CA ALA A 216 31.43 41.94 30.09
C ALA A 216 30.95 42.33 28.67
N GLU A 217 31.00 41.38 27.73
CA GLU A 217 30.29 41.47 26.48
C GLU A 217 28.80 41.32 26.79
N GLU A 218 28.03 42.36 26.44
CA GLU A 218 26.58 42.33 26.49
C GLU A 218 26.05 41.16 25.65
N PRO A 219 25.03 40.42 26.15
CA PRO A 219 24.48 39.27 25.44
C PRO A 219 24.01 39.70 24.05
N PRO A 220 24.42 39.01 22.98
CA PRO A 220 24.00 39.35 21.62
C PRO A 220 22.48 39.29 21.57
N VAL A 221 21.88 40.44 21.23
CA VAL A 221 20.44 40.60 21.02
C VAL A 221 20.01 39.55 20.00
N GLN A 222 19.38 38.47 20.47
CA GLN A 222 18.92 37.38 19.64
C GLN A 222 17.92 37.93 18.64
N ALA A 223 18.34 38.03 17.37
CA ALA A 223 17.47 38.42 16.28
C ALA A 223 16.28 37.45 16.26
N VAL A 224 15.10 37.99 16.56
CA VAL A 224 13.83 37.25 16.51
C VAL A 224 13.67 36.73 15.09
N LYS A 225 13.95 35.44 14.88
CA LYS A 225 13.68 34.76 13.61
C LYS A 225 12.17 34.77 13.42
N VAL A 226 11.70 35.70 12.59
CA VAL A 226 10.30 35.76 12.15
C VAL A 226 10.06 34.48 11.36
N LEU A 227 9.24 33.57 11.90
CA LEU A 227 8.82 32.35 11.18
C LEU A 227 8.22 32.76 9.85
N THR A 228 8.75 32.19 8.77
CA THR A 228 8.23 32.42 7.44
C THR A 228 6.88 31.72 7.29
N GLU A 229 6.09 32.13 6.29
CA GLU A 229 4.78 31.51 6.02
C GLU A 229 4.93 30.02 5.64
N ALA A 230 6.03 29.67 4.96
CA ALA A 230 6.40 28.29 4.67
C ALA A 230 6.65 27.46 5.95
N ASP A 231 7.30 28.04 6.97
CA ASP A 231 7.53 27.36 8.25
C ASP A 231 6.21 27.09 8.99
N ARG A 232 5.25 28.01 8.91
CA ARG A 232 3.92 27.83 9.50
C ARG A 232 3.12 26.74 8.80
N GLU A 233 3.19 26.68 7.47
CA GLU A 233 2.52 25.63 6.71
C GLU A 233 3.16 24.26 6.97
N ALA A 234 4.49 24.19 7.06
CA ALA A 234 5.22 22.97 7.42
C ALA A 234 4.83 22.47 8.81
N LEU A 235 4.72 23.35 9.80
CA LEU A 235 4.22 23.01 11.14
C LEU A 235 2.78 22.50 11.11
N ALA A 236 1.89 23.14 10.33
CA ALA A 236 0.51 22.68 10.21
C ALA A 236 0.40 21.29 9.54
N ARG A 237 1.27 20.98 8.58
CA ARG A 237 1.35 19.63 7.98
C ARG A 237 1.89 18.60 8.98
N ALA A 238 2.91 18.96 9.75
CA ALA A 238 3.45 18.10 10.80
C ALA A 238 2.41 17.80 11.88
N GLU A 239 1.65 18.80 12.32
CA GLU A 239 0.57 18.63 13.32
C GLU A 239 -0.55 17.71 12.81
N ARG A 240 -0.99 17.88 11.55
CA ARG A 240 -1.99 16.97 10.95
C ARG A 240 -1.49 15.53 10.91
N HIS A 241 -0.21 15.34 10.61
CA HIS A 241 0.40 14.04 10.57
C HIS A 241 0.50 13.40 11.96
N GLU A 242 0.87 14.19 12.98
CA GLU A 242 0.90 13.75 14.37
C GLU A 242 -0.48 13.30 14.85
N ARG A 243 -1.54 14.05 14.52
CA ARG A 243 -2.94 13.66 14.84
C ARG A 243 -3.32 12.32 14.21
N GLN A 244 -2.91 12.07 12.97
CA GLN A 244 -3.17 10.79 12.31
C GLN A 244 -2.45 9.64 13.04
N GLN A 245 -1.19 9.83 13.44
CA GLN A 245 -0.45 8.83 14.20
C GLN A 245 -1.08 8.55 15.57
N GLU A 246 -1.52 9.61 16.26
CA GLU A 246 -2.21 9.46 17.55
C GLU A 246 -3.51 8.67 17.39
N GLU A 247 -4.27 8.94 16.32
CA GLU A 247 -5.49 8.18 16.01
C GLU A 247 -5.18 6.70 15.71
N PHE A 248 -4.11 6.42 14.96
CA PHE A 248 -3.65 5.05 14.72
C PHE A 248 -3.24 4.35 16.02
N ARG A 249 -2.46 5.00 16.89
CA ARG A 249 -2.08 4.46 18.21
C ARG A 249 -3.31 4.18 19.07
N LYS A 250 -4.29 5.07 19.06
CA LYS A 250 -5.56 4.91 19.78
C LYS A 250 -6.37 3.73 19.25
N ARG A 251 -6.46 3.56 17.93
CA ARG A 251 -7.13 2.40 17.30
C ARG A 251 -6.41 1.08 17.62
N ALA A 252 -5.08 1.06 17.54
CA ALA A 252 -4.29 -0.11 17.91
C ALA A 252 -4.50 -0.51 19.38
N GLN A 253 -4.50 0.45 20.30
CA GLN A 253 -4.81 0.21 21.71
C GLN A 253 -6.25 -0.30 21.91
N ALA A 254 -7.23 0.23 21.19
CA ALA A 254 -8.61 -0.25 21.25
C ALA A 254 -8.76 -1.70 20.77
N ILE A 255 -8.02 -2.09 19.72
CA ILE A 255 -7.98 -3.47 19.23
C ILE A 255 -7.37 -4.40 20.29
N LEU A 256 -6.25 -4.02 20.89
CA LEU A 256 -5.61 -4.79 21.97
C LEU A 256 -6.55 -4.93 23.18
N ALA A 257 -7.23 -3.86 23.59
CA ALA A 257 -8.20 -3.88 24.68
C ALA A 257 -9.39 -4.81 24.38
N ARG A 258 -9.93 -4.76 23.15
CA ARG A 258 -10.99 -5.67 22.70
C ARG A 258 -10.53 -7.13 22.75
N LYS A 259 -9.33 -7.42 22.27
CA LYS A 259 -8.75 -8.77 22.29
C LYS A 259 -8.51 -9.27 23.72
N GLN A 260 -8.08 -8.40 24.63
CA GLN A 260 -7.92 -8.74 26.05
C GLN A 260 -9.28 -9.03 26.71
N LYS A 261 -10.31 -8.22 26.42
CA LYS A 261 -11.67 -8.46 26.90
C LYS A 261 -12.24 -9.78 26.37
N GLN A 262 -12.01 -10.09 25.10
CA GLN A 262 -12.42 -11.36 24.51
C GLN A 262 -11.75 -12.56 25.21
N ARG A 263 -10.44 -12.50 25.47
CA ARG A 263 -9.74 -13.52 26.26
C ARG A 263 -10.29 -13.67 27.69
N GLN A 264 -10.72 -12.57 28.31
CA GLN A 264 -11.37 -12.63 29.63
C GLN A 264 -12.74 -13.28 29.56
N GLN A 265 -13.53 -13.01 28.50
CA GLN A 265 -14.82 -13.66 28.27
C GLN A 265 -14.65 -15.16 28.03
N GLU A 266 -13.76 -15.55 27.13
CA GLU A 266 -13.43 -16.97 26.86
C GLU A 266 -12.97 -17.70 28.12
N LYS A 267 -12.13 -17.06 28.95
CA LYS A 267 -11.70 -17.65 30.23
C LYS A 267 -12.84 -17.79 31.25
N THR A 268 -13.83 -16.90 31.22
CA THR A 268 -15.00 -16.97 32.10
C THR A 268 -15.95 -18.08 31.65
N GLU A 269 -16.20 -18.17 30.33
CA GLU A 269 -17.04 -19.21 29.71
C GLU A 269 -16.45 -20.60 29.94
N GLN A 270 -15.13 -20.76 29.74
CA GLN A 270 -14.43 -22.01 30.00
C GLN A 270 -14.49 -22.44 31.47
N TRP A 271 -14.53 -21.51 32.42
CA TRP A 271 -14.65 -21.82 33.85
C TRP A 271 -16.08 -22.21 34.27
N THR A 272 -17.10 -21.75 33.53
CA THR A 272 -18.49 -22.15 33.76
C THR A 272 -18.83 -23.54 33.22
N ASP A 273 -18.17 -23.99 32.16
CA ASP A 273 -18.41 -25.34 31.60
C ASP A 273 -17.64 -26.45 32.35
N ASP A 274 -16.50 -26.12 32.96
CA ASP A 274 -15.74 -27.04 33.82
C ASP A 274 -16.17 -26.99 35.30
N ALA A 275 -17.25 -26.26 35.64
CA ALA A 275 -17.84 -26.33 36.98
C ALA A 275 -18.27 -27.79 37.24
N PRO A 276 -17.57 -28.53 38.12
CA PRO A 276 -17.84 -29.94 38.28
C PRO A 276 -19.26 -30.07 38.82
N GLN A 277 -20.15 -30.68 38.03
CA GLN A 277 -21.33 -31.34 38.57
C GLN A 277 -20.79 -32.28 39.64
N GLN A 278 -20.90 -31.86 40.90
CA GLN A 278 -20.57 -32.67 42.05
C GLN A 278 -21.51 -33.87 42.04
N GLN A 279 -21.09 -34.93 41.36
CA GLN A 279 -21.54 -36.26 41.70
C GLN A 279 -20.90 -36.59 43.05
N PRO A 280 -21.68 -37.01 44.05
CA PRO A 280 -21.15 -37.41 45.34
C PRO A 280 -20.49 -38.78 45.19
N TRP A 281 -19.16 -38.83 45.05
CA TRP A 281 -18.41 -40.08 45.13
C TRP A 281 -17.55 -40.12 46.39
N SER A 282 -17.69 -41.28 47.03
CA SER A 282 -17.05 -41.73 48.26
C SER A 282 -15.52 -41.71 48.18
N PRO A 283 -14.83 -41.57 49.33
CA PRO A 283 -13.37 -41.55 49.38
C PRO A 283 -12.83 -42.98 49.27
N SER A 284 -12.05 -43.25 48.22
CA SER A 284 -11.06 -44.33 48.22
C SER A 284 -9.70 -43.75 47.86
N ALA A 285 -8.77 -43.98 48.78
CA ALA A 285 -7.37 -43.60 48.73
C ALA A 285 -6.56 -44.49 47.75
N SER A 286 -5.30 -44.09 47.57
CA SER A 286 -4.19 -44.75 46.85
C SER A 286 -4.09 -44.36 45.37
N GLU A 287 -2.93 -44.08 44.77
CA GLU A 287 -1.54 -44.29 45.18
C GLU A 287 -0.59 -43.48 44.27
N VAL A 288 0.57 -43.19 44.84
CA VAL A 288 1.80 -42.62 44.27
C VAL A 288 2.18 -43.21 42.91
N SER A 289 2.57 -42.35 41.95
CA SER A 289 3.57 -42.73 40.94
C SER A 289 4.34 -41.51 40.43
N GLU A 290 5.58 -41.40 40.91
CA GLU A 290 6.63 -40.56 40.37
C GLU A 290 7.00 -41.04 38.96
N ASN A 291 7.15 -40.12 38.01
CA ASN A 291 7.92 -40.36 36.79
C ASN A 291 8.49 -39.03 36.28
N SER A 292 9.78 -38.82 36.56
CA SER A 292 10.64 -37.85 35.90
C SER A 292 11.05 -38.37 34.52
N PRO A 293 11.11 -37.49 33.50
CA PRO A 293 12.12 -37.64 32.47
C PRO A 293 12.87 -36.33 32.21
N SER A 294 14.17 -36.41 32.55
CA SER A 294 15.34 -35.99 31.77
C SER A 294 15.25 -34.70 30.92
N ASP A 295 15.97 -33.70 31.40
CA ASP A 295 16.57 -32.61 30.63
C ASP A 295 17.46 -33.15 29.50
N GLN A 296 17.16 -32.80 28.24
CA GLN A 296 18.08 -32.60 27.12
C GLN A 296 17.28 -32.45 25.82
N ASP A 297 16.87 -31.23 25.48
CA ASP A 297 16.59 -30.75 24.11
C ASP A 297 16.08 -29.29 24.16
N SER A 298 16.99 -28.32 24.31
CA SER A 298 16.65 -26.88 24.42
C SER A 298 17.16 -26.02 23.25
N ALA A 299 17.36 -26.58 22.06
CA ALA A 299 17.90 -25.84 20.91
C ALA A 299 17.06 -25.93 19.62
N SER A 300 15.78 -26.32 19.71
CA SER A 300 14.86 -26.28 18.57
C SER A 300 13.45 -25.92 19.04
N ALA A 301 13.33 -24.79 19.73
CA ALA A 301 12.07 -24.07 19.76
C ALA A 301 11.82 -23.50 18.36
N VAL A 302 11.52 -24.39 17.41
CA VAL A 302 10.88 -24.06 16.15
C VAL A 302 9.67 -23.23 16.54
N LEU A 303 9.73 -21.94 16.23
CA LEU A 303 8.64 -20.99 16.38
C LEU A 303 7.44 -21.58 15.62
N LYS A 304 6.62 -22.38 16.32
CA LYS A 304 5.28 -22.73 15.87
C LYS A 304 4.63 -21.40 15.59
N ALA A 305 4.36 -21.12 14.31
CA ALA A 305 3.69 -19.92 13.87
C ALA A 305 2.42 -19.77 14.71
N GLU A 306 2.49 -18.92 15.74
CA GLU A 306 1.42 -18.73 16.68
C GLU A 306 0.31 -18.01 15.94
N HIS A 307 -0.67 -18.79 15.49
CA HIS A 307 -1.91 -18.35 14.89
C HIS A 307 -1.74 -17.72 13.50
N PRO A 308 -2.21 -18.38 12.41
CA PRO A 308 -2.24 -17.75 11.10
C PRO A 308 -3.00 -16.41 11.21
N MET A 309 -2.36 -15.33 10.76
CA MET A 309 -2.91 -13.99 10.85
C MET A 309 -4.25 -13.93 10.11
N ASN A 310 -5.25 -13.26 10.68
CA ASN A 310 -6.56 -13.12 10.06
C ASN A 310 -6.40 -12.50 8.65
N PRO A 311 -7.10 -13.00 7.61
CA PRO A 311 -7.11 -12.41 6.27
C PRO A 311 -7.26 -10.87 6.27
N GLN A 312 -8.15 -10.34 7.10
CA GLN A 312 -8.35 -8.90 7.21
C GLN A 312 -7.13 -8.18 7.82
N ASP A 313 -6.48 -8.81 8.80
CA ASP A 313 -5.28 -8.26 9.44
C ASP A 313 -4.09 -8.26 8.49
N ILE A 314 -3.97 -9.25 7.61
CA ILE A 314 -2.96 -9.29 6.53
C ILE A 314 -3.17 -8.11 5.58
N THR A 315 -4.40 -7.89 5.11
CA THR A 315 -4.73 -6.74 4.24
C THR A 315 -4.41 -5.42 4.94
N ASN A 316 -4.81 -5.28 6.20
CA ASN A 316 -4.55 -4.08 6.99
C ASN A 316 -3.05 -3.83 7.20
N LEU A 317 -2.27 -4.87 7.49
CA LEU A 317 -0.82 -4.80 7.67
C LEU A 317 -0.12 -4.34 6.40
N VAL A 318 -0.49 -4.91 5.25
CA VAL A 318 0.14 -4.57 3.96
C VAL A 318 -0.21 -3.14 3.52
N LEU A 319 -1.44 -2.71 3.78
CA LEU A 319 -1.86 -1.33 3.59
C LEU A 319 -1.08 -0.38 4.51
N PHE A 320 -0.90 -0.75 5.77
CA PHE A 320 -0.12 0.01 6.73
C PHE A 320 1.35 0.13 6.30
N HIS A 321 2.00 -0.95 5.87
CA HIS A 321 3.35 -0.90 5.31
C HIS A 321 3.46 0.00 4.08
N ALA A 322 2.44 0.01 3.21
CA ALA A 322 2.40 0.92 2.07
C ALA A 322 2.37 2.39 2.50
N GLN A 323 1.60 2.71 3.56
CA GLN A 323 1.55 4.07 4.14
C GLN A 323 2.87 4.44 4.84
N GLN A 324 3.51 3.49 5.54
CA GLN A 324 4.80 3.71 6.19
C GLN A 324 5.88 4.15 5.21
N TRP A 325 5.93 3.57 4.00
CA TRP A 325 6.88 4.02 2.96
C TRP A 325 6.73 5.51 2.63
N THR A 326 5.50 6.00 2.50
CA THR A 326 5.23 7.42 2.25
C THR A 326 5.61 8.28 3.45
N TRP A 327 5.29 7.81 4.65
CA TRP A 327 5.61 8.52 5.88
C TRP A 327 7.11 8.64 6.14
N MET A 328 7.89 7.59 5.89
CA MET A 328 9.34 7.60 6.08
C MET A 328 10.04 8.70 5.28
N LEU A 329 9.50 9.09 4.12
CA LEU A 329 10.05 10.20 3.33
C LEU A 329 10.03 11.53 4.10
N THR A 330 9.17 11.66 5.12
CA THR A 330 9.04 12.87 5.94
C THR A 330 9.91 12.86 7.20
N LEU A 331 10.44 11.71 7.61
CA LEU A 331 11.15 11.55 8.89
C LEU A 331 12.59 12.04 8.85
N ALA A 332 12.96 13.06 9.62
CA ALA A 332 14.35 13.57 9.62
C ALA A 332 15.38 12.47 9.95
N ASN A 333 15.04 11.60 10.90
CA ASN A 333 15.83 10.45 11.29
C ASN A 333 14.99 9.18 11.14
N ILE A 334 15.57 8.13 10.55
CA ILE A 334 14.93 6.83 10.35
C ILE A 334 15.62 5.81 11.25
N GLN A 335 14.84 4.99 11.94
CA GLN A 335 15.31 3.86 12.74
C GLN A 335 14.98 2.52 12.06
N TRP A 336 15.65 1.46 12.49
CA TRP A 336 15.41 0.09 12.08
C TRP A 336 13.93 -0.31 12.28
N ALA A 337 13.30 0.15 13.37
CA ALA A 337 11.92 -0.15 13.67
C ALA A 337 10.90 0.61 12.81
N ASP A 338 11.30 1.71 12.15
CA ASP A 338 10.42 2.52 11.30
C ASP A 338 10.23 1.90 9.90
N LEU A 339 11.12 0.97 9.53
CA LEU A 339 11.13 0.34 8.23
C LEU A 339 9.98 -0.70 8.10
N PRO A 340 9.19 -0.65 7.02
CA PRO A 340 8.12 -1.61 6.75
C PRO A 340 8.71 -2.93 6.22
N TRP A 341 9.39 -3.68 7.09
CA TRP A 341 9.99 -4.97 6.77
C TRP A 341 8.94 -5.91 6.17
N PRO A 342 9.27 -6.69 5.12
CA PRO A 342 8.30 -7.56 4.45
C PRO A 342 8.05 -8.84 5.28
N LEU A 343 7.45 -8.67 6.46
CA LEU A 343 7.10 -9.72 7.40
C LEU A 343 5.62 -9.60 7.77
N LEU A 344 4.94 -10.72 8.03
CA LEU A 344 3.57 -10.74 8.55
C LEU A 344 3.52 -10.49 10.06
N SER A 345 4.18 -9.44 10.52
CA SER A 345 4.26 -9.03 11.91
C SER A 345 4.08 -7.52 12.01
N PHE A 346 3.27 -7.06 12.97
CA PHE A 346 3.18 -5.64 13.31
C PHE A 346 4.42 -5.11 14.02
N SER A 347 5.26 -6.01 14.53
CA SER A 347 6.54 -5.64 15.16
C SER A 347 7.66 -5.79 14.14
N ALA A 348 8.54 -4.80 14.09
CA ALA A 348 9.78 -4.89 13.35
C ALA A 348 10.59 -6.12 13.82
N PRO A 349 11.33 -6.78 12.92
CA PRO A 349 12.28 -7.81 13.29
C PRO A 349 13.25 -7.25 14.32
N ARG A 350 13.73 -8.06 15.26
CA ARG A 350 14.70 -7.58 16.25
C ARG A 350 16.11 -7.61 15.70
N ARG A 351 16.36 -8.49 14.73
CA ARG A 351 17.67 -8.68 14.11
C ARG A 351 17.54 -9.04 12.64
N VAL A 352 18.66 -9.04 11.94
CA VAL A 352 18.74 -9.40 10.52
C VAL A 352 18.34 -10.86 10.29
N GLU A 353 18.63 -11.76 11.24
CA GLU A 353 18.35 -13.20 11.09
C GLU A 353 16.85 -13.51 11.09
N ASP A 354 16.02 -12.62 11.64
CA ASP A 354 14.56 -12.76 11.61
C ASP A 354 13.99 -12.63 10.17
N LEU A 355 14.77 -12.02 9.26
CA LEU A 355 14.44 -11.86 7.84
C LEU A 355 14.69 -13.17 7.08
N THR A 356 13.92 -14.20 7.40
CA THR A 356 14.04 -15.52 6.76
C THR A 356 13.32 -15.59 5.42
N LEU A 357 13.79 -16.48 4.52
CA LEU A 357 13.14 -16.74 3.22
C LEU A 357 11.65 -17.08 3.38
N GLY A 358 11.31 -17.89 4.39
CA GLY A 358 9.93 -18.31 4.65
C GLY A 358 9.03 -17.13 5.03
N ALA A 359 9.47 -16.30 5.98
CA ALA A 359 8.67 -15.18 6.46
C ALA A 359 8.43 -14.11 5.37
N VAL A 360 9.45 -13.84 4.55
CA VAL A 360 9.33 -12.91 3.41
C VAL A 360 8.45 -13.50 2.31
N ALA A 361 8.58 -14.80 2.01
CA ALA A 361 7.72 -15.47 1.04
C ALA A 361 6.24 -15.41 1.47
N GLU A 362 5.97 -15.66 2.74
CA GLU A 362 4.62 -15.58 3.31
C GLU A 362 4.03 -14.17 3.16
N TYR A 363 4.80 -13.13 3.49
CA TYR A 363 4.39 -11.74 3.32
C TYR A 363 4.02 -11.38 1.87
N VAL A 364 4.79 -11.90 0.91
CA VAL A 364 4.58 -11.67 -0.53
C VAL A 364 3.30 -12.35 -1.03
N VAL A 365 3.02 -13.57 -0.56
CA VAL A 365 1.92 -14.40 -1.07
C VAL A 365 0.59 -14.12 -0.35
N ALA A 366 0.62 -13.80 0.94
CA ALA A 366 -0.58 -13.76 1.78
C ALA A 366 -1.70 -12.81 1.27
N PRO A 367 -1.44 -11.55 0.87
CA PRO A 367 -2.44 -10.68 0.24
C PRO A 367 -3.10 -11.21 -1.03
N VAL A 368 -2.38 -12.01 -1.83
CA VAL A 368 -2.96 -12.62 -3.03
C VAL A 368 -3.93 -13.73 -2.62
N GLN A 369 -3.55 -14.56 -1.65
CA GLN A 369 -4.42 -15.59 -1.09
C GLN A 369 -5.70 -15.03 -0.46
N VAL A 370 -5.60 -13.89 0.24
CA VAL A 370 -6.77 -13.23 0.85
C VAL A 370 -7.76 -12.76 -0.22
N ARG A 371 -7.26 -12.20 -1.33
CA ARG A 371 -8.09 -11.67 -2.41
C ARG A 371 -8.95 -12.74 -3.08
N ASN A 372 -8.44 -13.96 -3.17
CA ASN A 372 -9.10 -15.05 -3.90
C ASN A 372 -10.07 -15.87 -3.03
N GLY A 373 -10.28 -15.45 -1.79
CA GLY A 373 -11.09 -16.15 -0.81
C GLY A 373 -10.37 -17.37 -0.26
N ALA A 374 -10.11 -17.36 1.06
CA ALA A 374 -9.37 -18.40 1.79
C ALA A 374 -10.03 -19.79 1.83
N GLY A 375 -10.96 -20.09 0.91
CA GLY A 375 -11.72 -21.34 0.86
C GLY A 375 -11.88 -21.93 -0.53
N LYS A 376 -11.38 -21.31 -1.60
CA LYS A 376 -11.43 -21.89 -2.94
C LYS A 376 -10.22 -22.80 -3.18
N ALA A 377 -10.07 -23.80 -2.31
CA ALA A 377 -9.12 -24.88 -2.52
C ALA A 377 -9.76 -25.93 -3.45
N LEU A 378 -8.96 -26.42 -4.40
CA LEU A 378 -9.06 -27.73 -5.05
C LEU A 378 -9.75 -27.92 -6.41
N ASP A 379 -9.86 -26.89 -7.25
CA ASP A 379 -9.87 -27.15 -8.71
C ASP A 379 -8.49 -26.81 -9.27
N ALA A 380 -7.85 -27.80 -9.90
CA ALA A 380 -6.43 -27.85 -10.27
C ALA A 380 -5.96 -26.79 -11.30
N ASP A 381 -6.83 -25.85 -11.65
CA ASP A 381 -6.50 -24.70 -12.48
C ASP A 381 -6.09 -23.56 -11.53
N VAL A 382 -4.92 -23.72 -10.89
CA VAL A 382 -4.28 -22.66 -10.12
C VAL A 382 -4.03 -21.51 -11.08
N ASP A 383 -4.92 -20.52 -11.01
CA ASP A 383 -5.11 -19.47 -11.99
C ASP A 383 -3.79 -18.77 -12.32
N HIS A 384 -3.42 -18.72 -13.60
CA HIS A 384 -2.27 -17.94 -14.08
C HIS A 384 -2.29 -16.47 -13.58
N THR A 385 -3.49 -15.97 -13.26
CA THR A 385 -3.74 -14.67 -12.65
C THR A 385 -3.02 -14.48 -11.31
N ASP A 386 -3.04 -15.48 -10.43
CA ASP A 386 -2.45 -15.38 -9.09
C ASP A 386 -0.94 -15.30 -9.19
N ARG A 387 -0.40 -16.08 -10.11
CA ARG A 387 1.02 -16.10 -10.43
C ARG A 387 1.50 -14.76 -10.98
N ALA A 388 0.74 -14.15 -11.88
CA ALA A 388 1.04 -12.82 -12.38
C ALA A 388 1.03 -11.78 -11.24
N ALA A 389 0.02 -11.83 -10.36
CA ALA A 389 -0.10 -10.91 -9.22
C ALA A 389 1.07 -11.04 -8.23
N VAL A 390 1.49 -12.26 -7.88
CA VAL A 390 2.65 -12.48 -7.01
C VAL A 390 3.94 -11.97 -7.66
N LYS A 391 4.13 -12.26 -8.96
CA LYS A 391 5.29 -11.81 -9.72
C LYS A 391 5.38 -10.29 -9.80
N ASP A 392 4.27 -9.60 -10.02
CA ASP A 392 4.24 -8.13 -10.06
C ASP A 392 4.54 -7.53 -8.69
N ARG A 393 4.06 -8.15 -7.62
CA ARG A 393 4.37 -7.74 -6.26
C ARG A 393 5.84 -7.94 -5.89
N LEU A 394 6.44 -9.07 -6.29
CA LEU A 394 7.88 -9.31 -6.13
C LEU A 394 8.70 -8.23 -6.85
N LYS A 395 8.33 -7.88 -8.08
CA LYS A 395 8.99 -6.80 -8.84
C LYS A 395 8.83 -5.43 -8.15
N ASP A 396 7.65 -5.13 -7.60
CA ASP A 396 7.44 -3.88 -6.86
C ASP A 396 8.33 -3.80 -5.61
N LEU A 397 8.37 -4.88 -4.81
CA LEU A 397 9.22 -4.96 -3.63
C LEU A 397 10.71 -4.87 -4.00
N LEU A 398 11.16 -5.54 -5.06
CA LEU A 398 12.54 -5.44 -5.55
C LEU A 398 12.93 -4.02 -5.97
N ARG A 399 12.00 -3.24 -6.53
CA ARG A 399 12.26 -1.83 -6.87
C ARG A 399 12.42 -0.97 -5.62
N ARG A 400 11.68 -1.27 -4.54
CA ARG A 400 11.74 -0.54 -3.26
C ARG A 400 12.96 -0.91 -2.42
N TRP A 401 13.29 -2.19 -2.38
CA TRP A 401 14.42 -2.76 -1.62
C TRP A 401 15.71 -2.86 -2.45
N ASN A 402 15.77 -2.23 -3.62
CA ASN A 402 17.00 -2.18 -4.39
C ASN A 402 18.08 -1.44 -3.56
N PRO A 403 19.27 -2.05 -3.33
CA PRO A 403 20.25 -1.52 -2.38
C PRO A 403 20.67 -0.09 -2.73
N ASP A 404 20.98 0.19 -3.99
CA ASP A 404 21.40 1.52 -4.45
C ASP A 404 20.32 2.59 -4.20
N ARG A 405 19.06 2.31 -4.58
CA ARG A 405 17.94 3.24 -4.34
C ARG A 405 17.62 3.41 -2.85
N PHE A 406 17.74 2.33 -2.09
CA PHE A 406 17.43 2.30 -0.67
C PHE A 406 18.48 3.06 0.13
N GLU A 407 19.76 2.88 -0.20
CA GLU A 407 20.90 3.58 0.40
C GLU A 407 20.81 5.09 0.22
N ILE A 408 20.57 5.55 -1.01
CA ILE A 408 20.47 6.97 -1.33
C ILE A 408 19.31 7.63 -0.56
N LYS A 409 18.15 6.97 -0.49
CA LYS A 409 16.91 7.57 0.03
C LYS A 409 16.73 7.48 1.54
N TYR A 410 17.13 6.36 2.15
CA TYR A 410 16.77 6.05 3.54
C TYR A 410 17.99 5.88 4.42
N LEU A 411 19.05 5.23 3.94
CA LEU A 411 20.23 4.94 4.76
C LEU A 411 20.97 6.21 5.22
N SER A 412 20.99 7.23 4.37
CA SER A 412 21.54 8.56 4.68
C SER A 412 20.84 9.28 5.84
N ARG A 413 19.65 8.82 6.24
CA ARG A 413 18.83 9.39 7.32
C ARG A 413 18.88 8.58 8.62
N VAL A 414 19.66 7.49 8.66
CA VAL A 414 19.85 6.70 9.87
C VAL A 414 20.99 7.32 10.68
N ALA A 415 20.64 7.96 11.80
CA ALA A 415 21.57 8.77 12.58
C ALA A 415 22.66 7.92 13.26
N ASP A 416 22.29 6.78 13.84
CA ASP A 416 23.23 5.88 14.50
C ASP A 416 23.97 5.00 13.50
N GLU A 417 25.29 4.87 13.65
CA GLU A 417 26.14 4.09 12.73
C GLU A 417 25.87 2.58 12.87
N HIS A 418 25.67 2.09 14.10
CA HIS A 418 25.40 0.69 14.33
C HIS A 418 24.05 0.29 13.74
N GLU A 419 23.02 1.10 13.99
CA GLU A 419 21.71 0.94 13.36
C GLU A 419 21.77 1.05 11.83
N ARG A 420 22.60 1.95 11.30
CA ARG A 420 22.81 2.09 9.85
C ARG A 420 23.41 0.83 9.24
N GLU A 421 24.40 0.21 9.87
CA GLU A 421 24.94 -1.07 9.42
C GLU A 421 23.87 -2.16 9.43
N MET A 422 23.09 -2.26 10.52
CA MET A 422 21.99 -3.22 10.59
C MET A 422 20.98 -3.00 9.46
N VAL A 423 20.54 -1.75 9.23
CA VAL A 423 19.60 -1.39 8.15
C VAL A 423 20.17 -1.75 6.78
N ARG A 424 21.47 -1.50 6.55
CA ARG A 424 22.15 -1.87 5.30
C ARG A 424 22.12 -3.39 5.10
N GLU A 425 22.56 -4.16 6.09
CA GLU A 425 22.59 -5.62 6.03
C GLU A 425 21.19 -6.23 5.88
N GLY A 426 20.20 -5.74 6.63
CA GLY A 426 18.82 -6.16 6.55
C GLY A 426 18.21 -5.89 5.17
N SER A 427 18.43 -4.70 4.62
CA SER A 427 17.94 -4.35 3.27
C SER A 427 18.58 -5.21 2.18
N ALA A 428 19.88 -5.48 2.27
CA ALA A 428 20.60 -6.37 1.35
C ALA A 428 20.09 -7.82 1.44
N THR A 429 19.82 -8.30 2.65
CA THR A 429 19.26 -9.63 2.91
C THR A 429 17.87 -9.76 2.29
N VAL A 430 16.98 -8.78 2.48
CA VAL A 430 15.65 -8.74 1.85
C VAL A 430 15.77 -8.73 0.33
N ALA A 431 16.64 -7.89 -0.24
CA ALA A 431 16.83 -7.82 -1.69
C ALA A 431 17.29 -9.17 -2.29
N ARG A 432 18.19 -9.88 -1.61
CA ARG A 432 18.65 -11.22 -2.01
C ARG A 432 17.50 -12.23 -1.96
N ILE A 433 16.74 -12.27 -0.86
CA ILE A 433 15.60 -13.16 -0.69
C ILE A 433 14.52 -12.92 -1.77
N LEU A 434 14.22 -11.65 -2.06
CA LEU A 434 13.23 -11.30 -3.09
C LEU A 434 13.70 -11.72 -4.49
N ASN A 435 15.00 -11.61 -4.80
CA ASN A 435 15.56 -12.11 -6.06
C ASN A 435 15.48 -13.65 -6.14
N ASP A 436 15.83 -14.36 -5.06
CA ASP A 436 15.73 -15.83 -5.01
C ASP A 436 14.29 -16.29 -5.22
N LEU A 437 13.32 -15.60 -4.61
CA LEU A 437 11.90 -15.85 -4.82
C LEU A 437 11.47 -15.58 -6.26
N LEU A 438 11.91 -14.46 -6.86
CA LEU A 438 11.57 -14.13 -8.24
C LEU A 438 12.13 -15.15 -9.24
N THR A 439 13.34 -15.65 -9.03
CA THR A 439 13.94 -16.71 -9.86
C THR A 439 13.13 -17.99 -9.76
N LYS A 440 12.86 -18.47 -8.53
CA LYS A 440 12.02 -19.67 -8.29
C LYS A 440 10.64 -19.54 -8.92
N TRP A 441 10.03 -18.35 -8.86
CA TRP A 441 8.72 -18.08 -9.46
C TRP A 441 8.74 -17.99 -10.99
N ASN A 442 9.90 -17.78 -11.62
CA ASN A 442 10.04 -17.85 -13.08
C ASN A 442 10.27 -19.29 -13.57
N ASP A 443 10.86 -20.15 -12.74
CA ASP A 443 11.17 -21.54 -13.09
C ASP A 443 9.97 -22.49 -12.96
N LEU A 444 9.00 -22.16 -12.10
CA LEU A 444 7.70 -22.84 -12.02
C LEU A 444 6.90 -22.69 -13.31
#